data_AF-A0A674D039-F1
#
_entry.id   AF-A0A674D039-F1
#
_cell.length_a   1.000
_cell.length_b   1.000
_cell.length_c   1.000
_cell.angle_alpha   90.00
_cell.angle_beta   90.00
_cell.angle_gamma   90.00
#
_symmetry.space_group_name_H-M   'P 1'
#
loop_
_entity.id
_entity.type
_entity.pdbx_description
1 polymer ?
#
loop_
_entity_poly.entity_id
_entity_poly.type
_entity_poly.pdbx_seq_one_letter_code
_entity_poly.pdbx_strand_id
1 'polypeptide(L)'
;MTICLHDDVCNRRMVPLVQTCSAKQCNSTHCRQVTQQLYAGLPYNIAEMFVLCECDPGDLDCLHMKEGLHSGTCGEHLEDARTQICLEIFDNCLGEALCRNRLEALLSNCWETEDTPCSDLAMDECTSLLDPALILGGDAKCRMALIATMGTTLQHPCTCDGLHNKDLFKCNMMREVLHNRTHFMSPVKKESTPYVPPPTSESGSGYERLSGNVLSYPSTVMLNVSTVMVVEYSTVMSALYSKWY
;
A
#
# COMPACT_ATOMS: atom_id res chain seq x y z
N MET A 1 -7.14 -17.01 6.25
CA MET A 1 -6.41 -17.43 7.47
C MET A 1 -5.94 -18.88 7.42
N THR A 2 -6.76 -19.84 7.00
CA THR A 2 -6.40 -21.27 6.90
C THR A 2 -5.08 -21.54 6.17
N ILE A 3 -4.78 -20.82 5.08
CA ILE A 3 -3.50 -20.93 4.35
C ILE A 3 -2.30 -20.68 5.28
N CYS A 4 -2.36 -19.62 6.10
CA CYS A 4 -1.28 -19.27 7.02
C CYS A 4 -1.09 -20.30 8.13
N LEU A 5 -2.18 -20.93 8.60
CA LEU A 5 -2.10 -21.95 9.66
C LEU A 5 -1.41 -23.24 9.19
N HIS A 6 -1.41 -23.51 7.88
CA HIS A 6 -0.72 -24.65 7.28
C HIS A 6 0.73 -24.33 6.86
N ASP A 7 1.14 -23.06 6.94
CA ASP A 7 2.52 -22.63 6.67
C ASP A 7 3.25 -22.37 8.00
N ASP A 8 4.33 -23.11 8.26
CA ASP A 8 5.03 -23.06 9.56
C ASP A 8 5.55 -21.65 9.88
N VAL A 9 6.01 -20.90 8.88
CA VAL A 9 6.57 -19.56 9.06
C VAL A 9 5.47 -18.57 9.41
N CYS A 10 4.37 -18.57 8.66
CA CYS A 10 3.23 -17.71 8.88
C CYS A 10 2.54 -18.03 10.20
N ASN A 11 2.27 -19.31 10.47
CA ASN A 11 1.67 -19.78 11.70
C ASN A 11 2.50 -19.33 12.92
N ARG A 12 3.82 -19.52 12.90
CA ARG A 12 4.70 -19.08 13.97
C ARG A 12 4.65 -17.57 14.22
N ARG A 13 4.48 -16.76 13.17
CA ARG A 13 4.32 -15.30 13.30
C ARG A 13 2.95 -14.88 13.82
N MET A 14 1.92 -15.67 13.58
CA MET A 14 0.56 -15.42 14.09
C MET A 14 0.41 -15.70 15.59
N VAL A 15 1.15 -16.67 16.13
CA VAL A 15 1.02 -17.08 17.54
C VAL A 15 1.11 -15.91 18.53
N PRO A 16 2.10 -14.99 18.46
CA PRO A 16 2.16 -13.85 19.37
C PRO A 16 0.96 -12.91 19.28
N LEU A 17 0.41 -12.70 18.08
CA LEU A 17 -0.80 -11.89 17.88
C LEU A 17 -1.97 -12.52 18.65
N VAL A 18 -2.25 -13.79 18.38
CA VAL A 18 -3.39 -14.50 19.00
C VAL A 18 -3.24 -14.54 20.52
N GLN A 19 -2.05 -14.86 21.02
CA GLN A 19 -1.81 -14.92 22.47
C GLN A 19 -1.97 -13.58 23.17
N THR A 20 -1.59 -12.48 22.51
CA THR A 20 -1.59 -11.14 23.11
C THR A 20 -2.97 -10.48 22.98
N CYS A 21 -3.53 -10.49 21.77
CA CYS A 21 -4.75 -9.75 21.44
C CYS A 21 -6.04 -10.46 21.86
N SER A 22 -6.00 -11.79 22.02
CA SER A 22 -7.15 -12.59 22.47
C SER A 22 -7.10 -12.94 23.97
N ALA A 23 -6.14 -12.37 24.72
CA ALA A 23 -6.10 -12.52 26.16
C ALA A 23 -7.28 -11.80 26.83
N LYS A 24 -7.88 -12.41 27.86
CA LYS A 24 -8.96 -11.81 28.68
C LYS A 24 -8.58 -10.45 29.28
N GLN A 25 -7.30 -10.22 29.54
CA GLN A 25 -6.76 -8.93 29.95
C GLN A 25 -5.67 -8.54 28.97
N CYS A 26 -6.10 -8.15 27.78
CA CYS A 26 -5.19 -7.76 26.71
C CYS A 26 -4.71 -6.31 26.93
N ASN A 27 -3.42 -6.09 26.68
CA ASN A 27 -2.83 -4.76 26.68
C ASN A 27 -2.86 -4.21 25.25
N SER A 28 -3.69 -3.19 24.99
CA SER A 28 -3.88 -2.62 23.65
C SER A 28 -2.57 -2.14 23.00
N THR A 29 -1.65 -1.57 23.79
CA THR A 29 -0.34 -1.15 23.28
C THR A 29 0.49 -2.34 22.83
N HIS A 30 0.52 -3.41 23.63
CA HIS A 30 1.25 -4.62 23.27
C HIS A 30 0.61 -5.34 22.08
N CYS A 31 -0.73 -5.40 22.02
CA CYS A 31 -1.46 -5.97 20.89
C CYS A 31 -1.14 -5.22 19.58
N ARG A 32 -1.14 -3.88 19.60
CA ARG A 32 -0.69 -3.06 18.46
C ARG A 32 0.74 -3.39 18.03
N GLN A 33 1.67 -3.50 18.99
CA GLN A 33 3.08 -3.81 18.68
C GLN A 33 3.25 -5.18 18.02
N VAL A 34 2.60 -6.24 18.53
CA VAL A 34 2.69 -7.56 17.90
C VAL A 34 1.98 -7.60 16.55
N THR A 35 0.93 -6.79 16.36
CA THR A 35 0.27 -6.61 15.06
C THR A 35 1.22 -5.97 14.05
N GLN A 36 1.92 -4.90 14.43
CA GLN A 36 2.92 -4.26 13.57
C GLN A 36 4.05 -5.24 13.19
N GLN A 37 4.53 -6.02 14.16
CA GLN A 37 5.57 -7.03 13.93
C GLN A 37 5.11 -8.16 13.00
N LEU A 38 3.85 -8.59 13.11
CA LEU A 38 3.26 -9.57 12.22
C LEU A 38 3.32 -9.07 10.78
N TYR A 39 2.70 -7.92 10.48
CA TYR A 39 2.62 -7.42 9.11
C TYR A 39 3.99 -7.02 8.54
N ALA A 40 4.90 -6.51 9.36
CA ALA A 40 6.29 -6.24 8.93
C ALA A 40 7.09 -7.52 8.64
N GLY A 41 6.71 -8.65 9.22
CA GLY A 41 7.39 -9.93 9.07
C GLY A 41 6.78 -10.88 8.05
N LEU A 42 5.56 -10.62 7.57
CA LEU A 42 4.87 -11.45 6.59
C LEU A 42 5.38 -11.16 5.16
N PRO A 43 5.45 -12.18 4.29
CA PRO A 43 5.58 -11.96 2.85
C PRO A 43 4.45 -11.07 2.33
N TYR A 44 4.74 -10.19 1.36
CA TYR A 44 3.78 -9.22 0.81
C TYR A 44 2.43 -9.85 0.42
N ASN A 45 2.47 -10.96 -0.34
CA ASN A 45 1.27 -11.65 -0.81
C ASN A 45 0.39 -12.19 0.33
N ILE A 46 0.99 -12.58 1.45
CA ILE A 46 0.25 -13.05 2.63
C ILE A 46 -0.33 -11.88 3.40
N ALA A 47 0.44 -10.80 3.58
CA ALA A 47 -0.02 -9.58 4.23
C ALA A 47 -1.17 -8.93 3.44
N GLU A 48 -1.05 -8.85 2.12
CA GLU A 48 -2.10 -8.37 1.21
C GLU A 48 -3.37 -9.22 1.34
N MET A 49 -3.24 -10.55 1.32
CA MET A 49 -4.38 -11.45 1.53
C MET A 49 -5.08 -11.23 2.87
N PHE A 50 -4.32 -10.92 3.93
CA PHE A 50 -4.89 -10.63 5.24
C PHE A 50 -5.62 -9.30 5.28
N VAL A 51 -5.01 -8.23 4.76
CA VAL A 51 -5.58 -6.88 4.79
C VAL A 51 -6.80 -6.76 3.88
N LEU A 52 -6.80 -7.42 2.73
CA LEU A 52 -7.86 -7.35 1.73
C LEU A 52 -8.87 -8.51 1.81
N CYS A 53 -8.90 -9.26 2.92
CA CYS A 53 -9.84 -10.36 3.05
C CYS A 53 -11.30 -9.88 3.14
N GLU A 54 -12.18 -10.67 2.54
CA GLU A 54 -13.64 -10.54 2.66
C GLU A 54 -14.20 -11.68 3.49
N CYS A 55 -15.28 -11.39 4.22
CA CYS A 55 -16.05 -12.35 4.99
C CYS A 55 -17.50 -12.27 4.55
N ASP A 56 -18.17 -13.42 4.49
CA ASP A 56 -19.63 -13.45 4.33
C ASP A 56 -20.28 -12.77 5.55
N PRO A 57 -21.31 -11.92 5.39
CA PRO A 57 -21.99 -11.29 6.52
C PRO A 57 -22.58 -12.27 7.54
N GLY A 58 -22.88 -13.51 7.14
CA GLY A 58 -23.34 -14.58 8.02
C GLY A 58 -22.24 -15.36 8.74
N ASP A 59 -20.97 -15.17 8.35
CA ASP A 59 -19.82 -15.85 8.94
C ASP A 59 -19.21 -15.02 10.08
N LEU A 60 -19.82 -15.16 11.26
CA LEU A 60 -19.42 -14.42 12.47
C LEU A 60 -17.97 -14.71 12.89
N ASP A 61 -17.49 -15.93 12.68
CA ASP A 61 -16.13 -16.32 13.04
C ASP A 61 -15.11 -15.61 12.13
N CYS A 62 -15.38 -15.55 10.82
CA CYS A 62 -14.55 -14.78 9.89
C CYS A 62 -14.54 -13.29 10.24
N LEU A 63 -15.71 -12.71 10.52
CA LEU A 63 -15.84 -11.28 10.86
C LEU A 63 -15.04 -10.94 12.13
N HIS A 64 -15.20 -11.72 13.20
CA HIS A 64 -14.47 -11.50 14.45
C HIS A 64 -12.95 -11.64 14.25
N MET A 65 -12.52 -12.63 13.45
CA MET A 65 -11.10 -12.80 13.14
C MET A 65 -10.54 -11.63 12.32
N LYS A 66 -11.30 -11.15 11.34
CA LYS A 66 -10.94 -10.00 10.51
C LYS A 66 -10.78 -8.75 11.38
N GLU A 67 -11.70 -8.50 12.29
CA GLU A 67 -11.62 -7.38 13.22
C GLU A 67 -10.35 -7.47 14.08
N GLY A 68 -10.05 -8.62 14.69
CA GLY A 68 -8.83 -8.80 15.47
C GLY A 68 -7.54 -8.61 14.66
N LEU A 69 -7.53 -9.07 13.40
CA LEU A 69 -6.37 -8.95 12.50
C LEU A 69 -6.13 -7.54 11.99
N HIS A 70 -7.20 -6.77 11.76
CA HIS A 70 -7.10 -5.44 11.15
C HIS A 70 -6.92 -4.36 12.19
N SER A 71 -7.69 -4.43 13.28
CA SER A 71 -7.73 -3.36 14.28
C SER A 71 -6.51 -3.28 15.17
N GLY A 72 -5.87 -4.42 15.47
CA GLY A 72 -4.88 -4.49 16.54
C GLY A 72 -5.44 -4.05 17.90
N THR A 73 -6.77 -4.09 18.07
CA THR A 73 -7.44 -3.87 19.35
C THR A 73 -7.74 -5.19 20.02
N CYS A 74 -7.83 -5.15 21.35
CA CYS A 74 -8.26 -6.29 22.14
C CYS A 74 -9.77 -6.53 21.91
N GLY A 75 -10.18 -7.80 21.79
CA GLY A 75 -11.58 -8.16 21.51
C GLY A 75 -12.60 -7.64 22.51
N GLU A 76 -12.25 -7.48 23.80
CA GLU A 76 -13.15 -6.94 24.82
C GLU A 76 -13.32 -5.41 24.75
N HIS A 77 -12.36 -4.70 24.15
CA HIS A 77 -12.39 -3.24 23.99
C HIS A 77 -12.96 -2.80 22.63
N LEU A 78 -13.46 -3.75 21.83
CA LEU A 78 -13.89 -3.47 20.47
C LEU A 78 -15.16 -2.61 20.44
N GLU A 79 -16.10 -2.83 21.37
CA GLU A 79 -17.33 -2.05 21.47
C GLU A 79 -17.04 -0.60 21.91
N ASP A 80 -16.20 -0.41 22.91
CA ASP A 80 -15.77 0.93 23.33
C ASP A 80 -15.03 1.64 22.18
N ALA A 81 -14.13 0.94 21.49
CA ALA A 81 -13.39 1.49 20.36
C ALA A 81 -14.31 1.94 19.22
N ARG A 82 -15.36 1.16 18.90
CA ARG A 82 -16.35 1.52 17.86
C ARG A 82 -17.09 2.83 18.15
N THR A 83 -17.18 3.24 19.41
CA THR A 83 -17.82 4.52 19.78
C THR A 83 -16.89 5.74 19.66
N GLN A 84 -15.59 5.52 19.46
CA GLN A 84 -14.64 6.62 19.33
C GLN A 84 -14.79 7.34 17.99
N ILE A 85 -14.66 8.66 18.00
CA ILE A 85 -14.79 9.48 16.79
C ILE A 85 -13.54 9.33 15.90
N CYS A 86 -13.71 9.05 14.60
CA CYS A 86 -12.58 8.82 13.70
C CYS A 86 -11.62 10.03 13.60
N LEU A 87 -12.12 11.26 13.77
CA LEU A 87 -11.27 12.45 13.79
C LEU A 87 -10.31 12.44 14.99
N GLU A 88 -10.71 11.95 16.16
CA GLU A 88 -9.82 11.84 17.32
C GLU A 88 -8.74 10.78 17.10
N ILE A 89 -9.08 9.67 16.45
CA ILE A 89 -8.11 8.64 16.04
C ILE A 89 -7.05 9.25 15.11
N PHE A 90 -7.51 10.08 14.17
CA PHE A 90 -6.66 10.77 13.23
C PHE A 90 -5.73 11.77 13.92
N ASP A 91 -6.26 12.62 14.80
CA ASP A 91 -5.47 13.59 15.58
C ASP A 91 -4.41 12.90 16.45
N ASN A 92 -4.79 11.79 17.10
CA ASN A 92 -3.85 10.96 17.86
C ASN A 92 -2.73 10.39 16.97
N CYS A 93 -3.06 9.97 15.75
CA CYS A 93 -2.07 9.50 14.78
C CYS A 93 -1.09 10.60 14.36
N LEU A 94 -1.58 11.82 14.13
CA LEU A 94 -0.72 12.96 13.77
C LEU A 94 0.27 13.31 14.90
N GLY A 95 -0.13 13.09 16.16
CA GLY A 95 0.75 13.22 17.32
C GLY A 95 1.81 12.11 17.45
N GLU A 96 1.59 10.93 16.86
CA GLU A 96 2.50 9.78 16.93
C GLU A 96 3.38 9.70 15.67
N ALA A 97 4.69 9.93 15.79
CA ALA A 97 5.60 10.02 14.65
C ALA A 97 5.56 8.80 13.70
N LEU A 98 5.51 7.59 14.24
CA LEU A 98 5.39 6.37 13.42
C LEU A 98 4.07 6.36 12.63
N CYS A 99 2.97 6.70 13.29
CA CYS A 99 1.65 6.69 12.68
C CYS A 99 1.54 7.77 11.59
N ARG A 100 1.95 9.00 11.91
CA ARG A 100 2.00 10.11 10.96
C ARG A 100 2.79 9.77 9.69
N ASN A 101 4.00 9.20 9.84
CA ASN A 101 4.82 8.82 8.67
C ASN A 101 4.14 7.75 7.80
N ARG A 102 3.41 6.80 8.41
CA ARG A 102 2.70 5.75 7.65
C ARG A 102 1.44 6.29 6.98
N LEU A 103 0.77 7.26 7.60
CA LEU A 103 -0.32 7.99 6.96
C LEU A 103 0.18 8.79 5.77
N GLU A 104 1.25 9.58 5.92
CA GLU A 104 1.87 10.34 4.81
C GLU A 104 2.27 9.41 3.65
N ALA A 105 2.86 8.25 3.96
CA ALA A 105 3.17 7.24 2.95
C ALA A 105 1.91 6.69 2.28
N LEU A 106 0.83 6.44 3.02
CA LEU A 106 -0.45 6.00 2.45
C LEU A 106 -0.99 7.02 1.45
N LEU A 107 -1.08 8.29 1.87
CA LEU A 107 -1.65 9.35 1.02
C LEU A 107 -0.79 9.60 -0.23
N SER A 108 0.54 9.61 -0.09
CA SER A 108 1.45 9.86 -1.22
C SER A 108 1.57 8.70 -2.21
N ASN A 109 1.37 7.44 -1.77
CA ASN A 109 1.49 6.28 -2.67
C ASN A 109 0.15 5.85 -3.28
N CYS A 110 -0.98 6.36 -2.79
CA CYS A 110 -2.31 5.95 -3.24
C CYS A 110 -3.04 6.99 -4.12
N TRP A 111 -2.49 8.18 -4.31
CA TRP A 111 -3.02 9.21 -5.22
C TRP A 111 -1.92 9.66 -6.19
N GLU A 112 -2.29 10.03 -7.41
CA GLU A 112 -1.33 10.51 -8.42
C GLU A 112 -0.68 11.83 -7.99
N THR A 113 0.64 11.89 -8.18
CA THR A 113 1.53 12.94 -7.66
C THR A 113 1.75 14.12 -8.60
N GLU A 114 1.16 14.15 -9.80
CA GLU A 114 1.42 15.25 -10.75
C GLU A 114 0.89 16.60 -10.23
N ASP A 115 -0.13 16.59 -9.37
CA ASP A 115 -0.67 17.76 -8.68
C ASP A 115 -1.08 17.40 -7.23
N THR A 116 -0.20 16.79 -6.41
CA THR A 116 -0.60 16.44 -5.04
C THR A 116 -0.89 17.69 -4.20
N PRO A 117 -2.11 17.83 -3.65
CA PRO A 117 -2.41 18.90 -2.70
C PRO A 117 -1.59 18.81 -1.42
N CYS A 118 -1.00 17.64 -1.13
CA CYS A 118 -0.52 17.28 0.20
C CYS A 118 0.99 17.45 0.42
N SER A 119 1.77 17.83 -0.61
CA SER A 119 3.21 18.09 -0.43
C SER A 119 3.47 19.34 0.42
N ASP A 120 2.60 20.34 0.27
CA ASP A 120 2.78 21.66 0.89
C ASP A 120 1.67 22.02 1.91
N LEU A 121 0.55 21.28 1.91
CA LEU A 121 -0.55 21.48 2.86
C LEU A 121 -0.30 20.69 4.14
N ALA A 122 -0.79 21.24 5.26
CA ALA A 122 -0.87 20.49 6.50
C ALA A 122 -1.71 19.23 6.31
N MET A 123 -1.32 18.11 6.94
CA MET A 123 -1.95 16.80 6.73
C MET A 123 -3.47 16.81 7.01
N ASP A 124 -3.91 17.64 7.94
CA ASP A 124 -5.31 17.85 8.27
C ASP A 124 -6.08 18.60 7.15
N GLU A 125 -5.43 19.47 6.38
CA GLU A 125 -6.02 20.14 5.22
C GLU A 125 -6.00 19.25 3.98
N CYS A 126 -4.85 18.60 3.73
CA CYS A 126 -4.64 17.63 2.65
C CYS A 126 -5.75 16.60 2.56
N THR A 127 -6.06 15.98 3.70
CA THR A 127 -7.04 14.89 3.73
C THR A 127 -8.38 15.31 3.18
N SER A 128 -8.88 16.49 3.54
CA SER A 128 -10.19 17.01 3.07
C SER A 128 -10.30 17.20 1.56
N LEU A 129 -9.18 17.14 0.83
CA LEU A 129 -9.09 17.29 -0.62
C LEU A 129 -8.96 15.96 -1.36
N LEU A 130 -8.80 14.85 -0.63
CA LEU A 130 -8.68 13.53 -1.23
C LEU A 130 -10.05 12.98 -1.60
N ASP A 131 -10.21 12.62 -2.87
CA ASP A 131 -11.35 11.85 -3.33
C ASP A 131 -11.04 10.35 -3.22
N PRO A 132 -11.76 9.57 -2.39
CA PRO A 132 -11.60 8.13 -2.31
C PRO A 132 -11.79 7.41 -3.66
N ALA A 133 -12.58 7.97 -4.58
CA ALA A 133 -12.78 7.40 -5.91
C ALA A 133 -11.52 7.44 -6.79
N LEU A 134 -10.52 8.27 -6.43
CA LEU A 134 -9.25 8.40 -7.14
C LEU A 134 -8.13 7.53 -6.54
N ILE A 135 -8.43 6.70 -5.53
CA ILE A 135 -7.45 5.79 -4.94
C ILE A 135 -6.90 4.84 -6.01
N LEU A 136 -5.58 4.84 -6.18
CA LEU A 136 -4.82 3.92 -7.02
C LEU A 136 -4.67 2.55 -6.35
N GLY A 137 -5.77 1.98 -5.87
CA GLY A 137 -5.74 0.82 -4.98
C GLY A 137 -5.29 -0.49 -5.63
N GLY A 138 -5.19 -0.52 -6.96
CA GLY A 138 -4.54 -1.60 -7.68
C GLY A 138 -3.01 -1.55 -7.63
N ASP A 139 -2.42 -0.38 -7.37
CA ASP A 139 -0.97 -0.21 -7.33
C ASP A 139 -0.34 -0.89 -6.11
N ALA A 140 0.80 -1.56 -6.35
CA ALA A 140 1.48 -2.33 -5.32
C ALA A 140 2.06 -1.44 -4.21
N LYS A 141 2.55 -0.23 -4.54
CA LYS A 141 3.05 0.72 -3.53
C LYS A 141 1.90 1.24 -2.67
N CYS A 142 0.75 1.55 -3.28
CA CYS A 142 -0.44 1.92 -2.54
C CYS A 142 -0.85 0.83 -1.53
N ARG A 143 -0.94 -0.43 -1.97
CA ARG A 143 -1.29 -1.56 -1.10
C ARG A 143 -0.24 -1.81 -0.01
N MET A 144 1.05 -1.70 -0.34
CA MET A 144 2.12 -1.79 0.65
C MET A 144 1.99 -0.70 1.71
N ALA A 145 1.64 0.53 1.31
CA ALA A 145 1.41 1.61 2.25
C ALA A 145 0.18 1.36 3.14
N LEU A 146 -0.90 0.79 2.59
CA LEU A 146 -2.05 0.35 3.40
C LEU A 146 -1.66 -0.72 4.41
N ILE A 147 -0.97 -1.79 3.97
CA ILE A 147 -0.46 -2.85 4.86
C ILE A 147 0.43 -2.26 5.96
N ALA A 148 1.23 -1.25 5.62
CA ALA A 148 2.09 -0.60 6.58
C ALA A 148 1.28 0.05 7.72
N THR A 149 0.08 0.55 7.49
CA THR A 149 -0.74 1.14 8.58
C THR A 149 -1.25 0.11 9.60
N MET A 150 -1.13 -1.19 9.36
CA MET A 150 -1.63 -2.22 10.28
C MET A 150 -0.95 -2.17 11.65
N GLY A 151 -1.77 -2.20 12.70
CA GLY A 151 -1.33 -2.07 14.09
C GLY A 151 -1.00 -0.64 14.54
N THR A 152 -1.25 0.39 13.72
CA THR A 152 -1.31 1.78 14.19
C THR A 152 -2.72 2.13 14.67
N THR A 153 -2.88 3.29 15.30
CA THR A 153 -4.21 3.77 15.72
C THR A 153 -5.16 3.98 14.55
N LEU A 154 -4.65 4.22 13.32
CA LEU A 154 -5.46 4.40 12.11
C LEU A 154 -6.39 3.22 11.80
N GLN A 155 -6.05 2.03 12.30
CA GLN A 155 -6.84 0.83 12.03
C GLN A 155 -7.85 0.51 13.13
N HIS A 156 -7.86 1.28 14.23
CA HIS A 156 -8.90 1.14 15.24
C HIS A 156 -10.28 1.42 14.63
N PRO A 157 -11.29 0.61 14.95
CA PRO A 157 -12.65 0.92 14.53
C PRO A 157 -13.07 2.27 15.14
N CYS A 158 -13.92 3.00 14.42
CA CYS A 158 -14.39 4.31 14.83
C CYS A 158 -15.73 4.66 14.16
N THR A 159 -16.44 5.63 14.71
CA THR A 159 -17.69 6.18 14.19
C THR A 159 -17.55 7.66 13.81
N CYS A 160 -18.50 8.12 13.00
CA CYS A 160 -18.70 9.54 12.69
C CYS A 160 -20.05 10.05 13.21
N ASP A 161 -20.75 9.23 14.01
CA ASP A 161 -22.05 9.58 14.58
C ASP A 161 -21.92 10.77 15.53
N GLY A 162 -22.93 11.65 15.51
CA GLY A 162 -22.95 12.87 16.34
C GLY A 162 -22.12 14.04 15.79
N LEU A 163 -21.33 13.84 14.73
CA LEU A 163 -20.68 14.95 14.01
C LEU A 163 -21.63 15.62 13.01
N HIS A 164 -21.34 16.88 12.69
CA HIS A 164 -22.13 17.69 11.77
C HIS A 164 -21.25 18.47 10.78
N ASN A 165 -21.86 18.93 9.69
CA ASN A 165 -21.24 19.83 8.71
C ASN A 165 -19.87 19.35 8.19
N LYS A 166 -18.87 20.23 8.23
CA LYS A 166 -17.51 19.99 7.72
C LYS A 166 -16.82 18.82 8.43
N ASP A 167 -17.05 18.67 9.74
CA ASP A 167 -16.42 17.61 10.54
C ASP A 167 -17.00 16.23 10.18
N LEU A 168 -18.31 16.15 9.93
CA LEU A 168 -18.94 14.92 9.45
C LEU A 168 -18.39 14.51 8.08
N PHE A 169 -18.24 15.46 7.15
CA PHE A 169 -17.66 15.19 5.84
C PHE A 169 -16.23 14.67 5.97
N LYS A 170 -15.39 15.37 6.74
CA LYS A 170 -13.99 15.00 6.96
C LYS A 170 -13.87 13.62 7.62
N CYS A 171 -14.68 13.35 8.64
CA CYS A 171 -14.71 12.07 9.33
C CYS A 171 -15.07 10.91 8.39
N ASN A 172 -16.16 11.05 7.62
CA ASN A 172 -16.61 10.01 6.70
C ASN A 172 -15.56 9.70 5.64
N MET A 173 -14.90 10.73 5.11
CA MET A 173 -13.84 10.55 4.13
C MET A 173 -12.62 9.82 4.72
N MET A 174 -12.18 10.15 5.94
CA MET A 174 -11.12 9.39 6.62
C MET A 174 -11.50 7.93 6.81
N ARG A 175 -12.73 7.70 7.28
CA ARG A 175 -13.26 6.37 7.50
C ARG A 175 -13.33 5.56 6.20
N GLU A 176 -13.70 6.21 5.10
CA GLU A 176 -13.77 5.62 3.77
C GLU A 176 -12.38 5.16 3.29
N VAL A 177 -11.37 6.02 3.39
CA VAL A 177 -9.98 5.70 3.02
C VAL A 177 -9.41 4.56 3.87
N LEU A 178 -9.65 4.59 5.19
CA LEU A 178 -8.98 3.71 6.14
C LEU A 178 -9.70 2.41 6.45
N HIS A 179 -11.02 2.30 6.21
CA HIS A 179 -11.79 1.11 6.58
C HIS A 179 -12.58 0.49 5.40
N ASN A 180 -12.81 1.22 4.30
CA ASN A 180 -13.39 0.61 3.10
C ASN A 180 -12.29 -0.03 2.22
N ARG A 181 -12.11 -1.35 2.35
CA ARG A 181 -11.10 -2.10 1.60
C ARG A 181 -11.38 -2.22 0.10
N THR A 182 -12.61 -1.98 -0.35
CA THR A 182 -13.00 -2.16 -1.75
C THR A 182 -12.20 -1.27 -2.71
N HIS A 183 -11.80 -0.07 -2.26
CA HIS A 183 -10.91 0.84 -3.00
C HIS A 183 -9.59 0.18 -3.40
N PHE A 184 -9.10 -0.77 -2.59
CA PHE A 184 -7.81 -1.44 -2.76
C PHE A 184 -7.91 -2.81 -3.46
N MET A 185 -9.12 -3.28 -3.72
CA MET A 185 -9.36 -4.58 -4.36
C MET A 185 -9.38 -4.50 -5.89
N SER A 186 -9.43 -3.29 -6.45
CA SER A 186 -9.42 -3.08 -7.90
C SER A 186 -8.16 -3.65 -8.54
N PRO A 187 -8.26 -4.41 -9.65
CA PRO A 187 -7.09 -4.83 -10.40
C PRO A 187 -6.36 -3.63 -10.99
N VAL A 188 -5.02 -3.71 -11.10
CA VAL A 188 -4.20 -2.70 -11.79
C VAL A 188 -4.81 -2.40 -13.15
N LYS A 189 -5.20 -1.14 -13.40
CA LYS A 189 -5.49 -0.70 -14.77
C LYS A 189 -4.20 -0.83 -15.56
N LYS A 190 -4.11 -1.86 -16.41
CA LYS A 190 -3.02 -1.94 -17.39
C LYS A 190 -3.19 -0.77 -18.33
N GLU A 191 -2.22 0.12 -18.36
CA GLU A 191 -2.12 1.15 -19.38
C GLU A 191 -1.91 0.44 -20.72
N SER A 192 -3.01 0.27 -21.48
CA SER A 192 -2.97 -0.32 -22.80
C SER A 192 -2.82 0.79 -23.83
N THR A 193 -1.60 1.04 -24.28
CA THR A 193 -1.36 1.81 -25.51
C THR A 193 -0.35 1.11 -26.40
N PRO A 194 -0.80 0.33 -27.40
CA PRO A 194 -0.13 0.28 -28.68
C PRO A 194 -0.53 1.54 -29.46
N TYR A 195 0.43 2.45 -29.64
CA TYR A 195 0.31 3.58 -30.54
C TYR A 195 -0.11 3.12 -31.94
N VAL A 196 -1.28 3.53 -32.40
CA VAL A 196 -1.72 3.40 -33.80
C VAL A 196 -1.57 4.77 -34.45
N PRO A 197 -0.63 4.96 -35.39
CA PRO A 197 -0.54 6.21 -36.13
C PRO A 197 -1.76 6.41 -37.04
N PRO A 198 -2.25 7.65 -37.21
CA PRO A 198 -3.42 7.92 -38.04
C PRO A 198 -3.12 7.75 -39.54
N PRO A 199 -4.12 7.40 -40.36
CA PRO A 199 -3.93 7.21 -41.79
C PRO A 199 -3.73 8.57 -42.48
N THR A 200 -2.55 8.79 -43.06
CA THR A 200 -2.32 9.88 -44.01
C THR A 200 -2.89 9.49 -45.37
N SER A 201 -4.02 10.10 -45.70
CA SER A 201 -4.56 10.17 -47.05
C SER A 201 -3.87 11.29 -47.82
N GLU A 202 -3.02 10.97 -48.79
CA GLU A 202 -2.81 11.83 -49.96
C GLU A 202 -2.74 10.99 -51.23
N SER A 203 -3.53 11.44 -52.19
CA SER A 203 -3.76 10.88 -53.51
C SER A 203 -2.91 11.66 -54.53
N GLY A 204 -2.19 10.95 -55.41
CA GLY A 204 -2.10 11.34 -56.83
C GLY A 204 -0.72 11.52 -57.47
N SER A 205 -0.52 10.75 -58.55
CA SER A 205 0.45 10.85 -59.67
C SER A 205 1.91 10.45 -59.36
N GLY A 206 2.47 9.38 -59.96
CA GLY A 206 2.90 9.29 -61.37
C GLY A 206 4.27 9.96 -61.47
N TYR A 207 5.42 9.35 -61.82
CA TYR A 207 5.76 8.51 -62.97
C TYR A 207 7.17 7.88 -62.77
N GLU A 208 7.42 6.84 -63.58
CA GLU A 208 8.72 6.34 -64.09
C GLU A 208 9.68 5.49 -63.25
N ARG A 209 9.83 4.25 -63.74
CA ARG A 209 10.93 3.29 -63.51
C ARG A 209 12.22 3.79 -64.16
N LEU A 210 13.35 3.57 -63.50
CA LEU A 210 14.61 3.21 -64.16
C LEU A 210 15.44 2.28 -63.27
N SER A 211 15.85 1.16 -63.85
CA SER A 211 16.75 0.14 -63.27
C SER A 211 18.21 0.58 -63.35
N GLY A 212 19.06 0.12 -62.43
CA GLY A 212 20.51 0.07 -62.67
C GLY A 212 21.44 -0.02 -61.46
N ASN A 213 21.85 -1.25 -61.15
CA ASN A 213 23.19 -1.72 -60.76
C ASN A 213 23.92 -1.25 -59.48
N VAL A 214 24.10 -2.24 -58.59
CA VAL A 214 25.37 -2.82 -58.08
C VAL A 214 26.54 -1.87 -57.75
N LEU A 215 26.90 -1.81 -56.46
CA LEU A 215 28.30 -2.01 -56.04
C LEU A 215 28.38 -2.53 -54.58
N SER A 216 28.83 -3.76 -54.45
CA SER A 216 29.36 -4.37 -53.23
C SER A 216 30.77 -3.84 -52.92
N TYR A 217 31.14 -3.64 -51.65
CA TYR A 217 32.41 -4.12 -51.06
C TYR A 217 32.35 -4.05 -49.51
N PRO A 218 33.12 -4.86 -48.77
CA PRO A 218 32.82 -5.25 -47.38
C PRO A 218 33.87 -4.82 -46.34
N SER A 219 33.58 -5.21 -45.09
CA SER A 219 34.52 -5.62 -44.03
C SER A 219 35.07 -4.58 -43.03
N THR A 220 34.58 -4.76 -41.80
CA THR A 220 35.33 -4.89 -40.52
C THR A 220 36.19 -3.73 -40.00
N VAL A 221 35.83 -3.24 -38.81
CA VAL A 221 36.77 -3.06 -37.68
C VAL A 221 36.08 -3.54 -36.40
N MET A 222 36.66 -4.56 -35.77
CA MET A 222 36.41 -4.96 -34.38
C MET A 222 37.24 -4.06 -33.45
N LEU A 223 36.72 -3.67 -32.28
CA LEU A 223 37.34 -3.98 -30.97
C LEU A 223 36.60 -3.31 -29.79
N ASN A 224 36.43 -4.14 -28.77
CA ASN A 224 35.87 -3.96 -27.44
C ASN A 224 36.48 -2.80 -26.63
N VAL A 225 35.65 -2.13 -25.83
CA VAL A 225 36.02 -1.72 -24.46
C VAL A 225 34.82 -1.97 -23.54
N SER A 226 34.76 -3.16 -22.96
CA SER A 226 33.99 -3.45 -21.76
C SER A 226 35.00 -3.60 -20.63
N THR A 227 35.06 -2.63 -19.72
CA THR A 227 35.44 -2.76 -18.30
C THR A 227 35.69 -1.38 -17.73
N VAL A 228 34.93 -1.03 -16.69
CA VAL A 228 35.29 -0.27 -15.47
C VAL A 228 33.97 0.28 -14.93
N MET A 229 33.45 -0.37 -13.89
CA MET A 229 32.53 0.13 -12.85
C MET A 229 32.11 -1.06 -11.95
N VAL A 230 33.07 -1.91 -11.56
CA VAL A 230 32.86 -2.97 -10.56
C VAL A 230 34.07 -3.01 -9.62
N VAL A 231 34.42 -1.86 -9.05
CA VAL A 231 35.40 -1.79 -7.94
C VAL A 231 35.00 -0.63 -7.02
N GLU A 232 33.81 -0.67 -6.41
CA GLU A 232 33.51 0.14 -5.21
C GLU A 232 32.45 -0.47 -4.28
N TYR A 233 31.66 -1.46 -4.72
CA TYR A 233 30.63 -2.07 -3.86
C TYR A 233 31.14 -3.07 -2.83
N SER A 234 32.28 -3.73 -3.08
CA SER A 234 32.78 -4.80 -2.22
C SER A 234 33.46 -4.30 -0.94
N THR A 235 34.02 -3.09 -0.92
CA THR A 235 34.64 -2.50 0.27
C THR A 235 33.61 -1.93 1.26
N VAL A 236 32.45 -1.45 0.78
CA VAL A 236 31.39 -0.91 1.64
C VAL A 236 30.62 -2.01 2.38
N MET A 237 30.39 -3.16 1.73
CA MET A 237 29.70 -4.30 2.37
C MET A 237 30.55 -4.99 3.45
N SER A 238 31.88 -5.04 3.30
CA SER A 238 32.76 -5.58 4.34
C SER A 238 32.88 -4.66 5.56
N ALA A 239 32.70 -3.34 5.40
CA ALA A 239 32.72 -2.39 6.51
C ALA A 239 31.42 -2.39 7.34
N LEU A 240 30.29 -2.77 6.74
CA LEU A 240 29.00 -2.90 7.45
C LEU A 240 28.87 -4.24 8.20
N TYR A 241 29.51 -5.30 7.72
CA TYR A 241 29.45 -6.63 8.35
C TYR A 241 30.23 -6.75 9.66
N SER A 242 31.28 -5.95 9.87
CA SER A 242 32.09 -5.96 11.10
C SER A 242 31.54 -5.10 12.24
N LYS A 243 30.33 -4.53 12.10
CA LYS A 243 29.69 -3.70 13.14
C LYS A 243 28.49 -4.38 13.81
N TRP A 244 28.16 -5.61 13.42
CA TRP A 244 27.00 -6.37 13.89
C TRP A 244 27.32 -7.83 14.29
N TYR A 245 28.60 -8.13 14.56
CA TYR A 245 29.04 -9.34 15.26
C TYR A 245 30.11 -9.01 16.29
#